data_AF-A0A841H2P9-F1
#
_entry.id   AF-A0A841H2P9-F1
#
_cell.length_a   1.000
_cell.length_b   1.000
_cell.length_c   1.000
_cell.angle_alpha   90.00
_cell.angle_beta   90.00
_cell.angle_gamma   90.00
#
_symmetry.space_group_name_H-M   'P 1'
#
loop_
_entity.id
_entity.type
_entity.pdbx_description
1 polymer ?
#
loop_
_entity_poly.entity_id
_entity_poly.type
_entity_poly.pdbx_seq_one_letter_code
_entity_poly.pdbx_strand_id
1 'polypeptide(L)'
;MRISSIMIRLILLSVLCGACIRAPLAAQRSGRSSSVDSILSAFERDARERVIPSRARSELMQMLRLSSSPAHRDSILNGLQRLALESEDMNVQLYATSYLGDAGGMIAGSSVVAQLRHIYQLRPLVRLTVLDKMPLQQERAAAAAFLRTVAAEPDPNGPDPVHGYFSNGDLRIQALARLSEMGEDGAAALRAMHRSGEARSPQAKILLDDMARRGFPVRDLRRALSQQ
;
A
#
# COMPACT_ATOMS: atom_id res chain seq x y z
N MET A 1 7.28 68.18 55.23
CA MET A 1 7.73 67.36 54.10
C MET A 1 6.87 66.11 54.00
N ARG A 2 5.89 66.11 53.08
CA ARG A 2 5.03 64.96 52.80
C ARG A 2 5.37 64.49 51.38
N ILE A 3 6.20 63.46 51.28
CA ILE A 3 6.53 62.83 49.99
C ILE A 3 5.30 62.01 49.59
N SER A 4 4.74 62.39 48.45
CA SER A 4 3.45 61.99 47.94
C SER A 4 3.44 60.51 47.53
N SER A 5 2.68 59.69 48.26
CA SER A 5 2.43 58.25 48.00
C SER A 5 1.69 57.96 46.68
N ILE A 6 1.45 58.98 45.85
CA ILE A 6 0.66 58.90 44.62
C ILE A 6 1.53 58.58 43.40
N MET A 7 2.83 58.94 43.40
CA MET A 7 3.68 58.70 42.21
C MET A 7 4.21 57.26 42.06
N ILE A 8 4.17 56.44 43.12
CA ILE A 8 4.66 55.04 43.05
C ILE A 8 3.61 54.11 42.42
N ARG A 9 2.33 54.46 42.43
CA ARG A 9 1.26 53.62 41.83
C ARG A 9 1.13 53.74 40.31
N LEU A 10 1.76 54.74 39.69
CA LEU A 10 1.66 54.96 38.24
C LEU A 10 2.74 54.25 37.40
N ILE A 11 3.80 53.74 38.02
CA ILE A 11 4.87 53.00 37.30
C ILE A 11 4.61 51.48 37.29
N LEU A 12 3.81 50.97 38.23
CA LEU A 12 3.42 49.55 38.26
C LEU A 12 2.24 49.21 37.34
N LEU A 13 1.58 50.20 36.74
CA LEU A 13 0.44 50.01 35.83
C LEU A 13 0.82 50.00 34.33
N SER A 14 2.09 50.19 33.98
CA SER A 14 2.56 50.21 32.58
C SER A 14 3.33 48.93 32.17
N VAL A 15 3.54 47.99 33.09
CA VAL A 15 4.20 46.70 32.80
C VAL A 15 3.20 45.55 32.55
N LEU A 16 1.91 45.75 32.85
CA LEU A 16 0.88 44.72 32.69
C LEU A 16 -0.01 44.84 31.43
N CYS A 17 0.26 45.79 30.53
CA CYS A 17 -0.47 45.92 29.26
C CYS A 17 0.39 45.59 28.00
N GLY A 18 1.64 45.14 28.18
CA GLY A 18 2.53 44.79 27.06
C GLY A 18 2.52 43.31 26.64
N ALA A 19 1.76 42.45 27.33
CA ALA A 19 1.81 40.99 27.14
C ALA A 19 0.62 40.38 26.38
N CYS A 20 -0.28 41.19 25.80
CA CYS A 20 -1.47 40.68 25.11
C CYS A 20 -1.43 40.76 23.58
N ILE A 21 -0.31 41.17 22.96
CA ILE A 21 -0.11 41.11 21.51
C ILE A 21 1.01 40.12 21.16
N ARG A 22 0.89 38.89 21.68
CA ARG A 22 1.40 37.70 21.00
C ARG A 22 0.24 36.74 20.86
N ALA A 23 -0.65 37.09 19.93
CA ALA A 23 -1.59 36.15 19.36
C ALA A 23 -0.81 34.92 18.85
N PRO A 24 -1.35 33.71 19.03
CA PRO A 24 -0.61 32.47 18.91
C PRO A 24 -0.40 32.10 17.44
N LEU A 25 0.71 32.54 16.84
CA LEU A 25 1.18 31.97 15.57
C LEU A 25 1.50 30.46 15.67
N ALA A 26 1.53 29.90 16.89
CA ALA A 26 1.66 28.47 17.13
C ALA A 26 0.33 27.68 17.06
N ALA A 27 -0.83 28.33 17.19
CA ALA A 27 -2.13 27.64 17.20
C ALA A 27 -2.81 27.58 15.81
N GLN A 28 -2.28 28.26 14.79
CA GLN A 28 -2.77 28.16 13.41
C GLN A 28 -2.11 27.05 12.59
N ARG A 29 -1.08 26.37 13.14
CA ARG A 29 -0.48 25.19 12.48
C ARG A 29 -1.17 23.87 12.83
N SER A 30 -2.03 23.85 13.83
CA SER A 30 -2.77 22.66 14.29
C SER A 30 -4.16 22.49 13.65
N GLY A 31 -4.57 23.39 12.73
CA GLY A 31 -5.92 23.41 12.16
C GLY A 31 -6.04 23.17 10.65
N ARG A 32 -4.95 23.03 9.91
CA ARG A 32 -5.04 22.65 8.49
C ARG A 32 -5.00 21.12 8.40
N SER A 33 -6.15 20.47 8.46
CA SER A 33 -6.25 19.14 7.87
C SER A 33 -5.93 19.32 6.38
N SER A 34 -4.73 18.90 5.97
CA SER A 34 -4.38 18.87 4.55
C SER A 34 -5.48 18.09 3.81
N SER A 35 -6.06 18.68 2.77
CA SER A 35 -7.07 17.99 1.97
C SER A 35 -6.46 16.74 1.33
N VAL A 36 -7.28 15.72 1.04
CA VAL A 36 -6.84 14.49 0.35
C VAL A 36 -6.06 14.84 -0.93
N ASP A 37 -6.57 15.79 -1.72
CA ASP A 37 -5.92 16.24 -2.94
C ASP A 37 -4.51 16.81 -2.69
N SER A 38 -4.35 17.65 -1.65
CA SER A 38 -3.06 18.24 -1.34
C SER A 38 -2.00 17.19 -0.95
N ILE A 39 -2.41 16.14 -0.25
CA ILE A 39 -1.52 15.04 0.14
C ILE A 39 -1.21 14.13 -1.04
N LEU A 40 -2.19 13.82 -1.88
CA LEU A 40 -1.97 13.04 -3.10
C LEU A 40 -1.02 13.76 -4.07
N SER A 41 -1.14 15.07 -4.21
CA SER A 41 -0.19 15.87 -5.01
C SER A 41 1.22 15.91 -4.41
N ALA A 42 1.34 16.00 -3.08
CA ALA A 42 2.63 15.92 -2.40
C ALA A 42 3.25 14.52 -2.55
N PHE A 43 2.42 13.49 -2.43
CA PHE A 43 2.82 12.09 -2.64
C PHE A 43 3.33 11.86 -4.06
N GLU A 44 2.60 12.34 -5.08
CA GLU A 44 3.02 12.22 -6.48
C GLU A 44 4.38 12.89 -6.72
N ARG A 45 4.60 14.08 -6.16
CA ARG A 45 5.88 14.78 -6.25
C ARG A 45 7.01 14.00 -5.59
N ASP A 46 6.83 13.56 -4.36
CA ASP A 46 7.81 12.77 -3.62
C ASP A 46 8.15 11.46 -4.34
N ALA A 47 7.14 10.80 -4.93
CA ALA A 47 7.30 9.57 -5.68
C ALA A 47 8.10 9.78 -6.99
N ARG A 48 7.84 10.87 -7.71
CA ARG A 48 8.59 11.28 -8.90
C ARG A 48 10.05 11.59 -8.56
N GLU A 49 10.28 12.30 -7.46
CA GLU A 49 11.61 12.67 -6.97
C GLU A 49 12.34 11.54 -6.23
N ARG A 50 11.70 10.37 -6.06
CA ARG A 50 12.22 9.20 -5.34
C ARG A 50 12.67 9.52 -3.91
N VAL A 51 11.93 10.41 -3.23
CA VAL A 51 12.26 10.82 -1.87
C VAL A 51 11.95 9.69 -0.89
N ILE A 52 13.00 9.12 -0.29
CA ILE A 52 12.90 8.07 0.73
C ILE A 52 13.72 8.49 1.96
N PRO A 53 13.11 8.68 3.15
CA PRO A 53 11.68 8.53 3.47
C PRO A 53 10.82 9.74 3.04
N SER A 54 9.61 9.48 2.55
CA SER A 54 8.63 10.53 2.18
C SER A 54 7.73 10.91 3.36
N ARG A 55 7.54 12.22 3.56
CA ARG A 55 6.58 12.76 4.53
C ARG A 55 5.15 12.55 4.07
N ALA A 56 4.86 12.83 2.80
CA ALA A 56 3.51 12.65 2.23
C ALA A 56 3.04 11.19 2.32
N ARG A 57 3.96 10.23 2.13
CA ARG A 57 3.74 8.80 2.41
C ARG A 57 3.22 8.59 3.83
N SER A 58 3.94 9.12 4.82
CA SER A 58 3.65 8.86 6.24
C SER A 58 2.30 9.47 6.63
N GLU A 59 2.01 10.68 6.13
CA GLU A 59 0.72 11.35 6.33
C GLU A 59 -0.43 10.59 5.67
N LEU A 60 -0.26 10.11 4.43
CA LEU A 60 -1.28 9.32 3.72
C LEU A 60 -1.63 8.03 4.46
N MET A 61 -0.62 7.29 4.93
CA MET A 61 -0.84 6.05 5.68
C MET A 61 -1.45 6.31 7.06
N GLN A 62 -1.07 7.40 7.72
CA GLN A 62 -1.68 7.82 8.97
C GLN A 62 -3.16 8.17 8.78
N MET A 63 -3.51 8.89 7.70
CA MET A 63 -4.90 9.22 7.39
C MET A 63 -5.73 7.98 7.08
N LEU A 64 -5.19 7.03 6.32
CA LEU A 64 -5.88 5.76 6.08
C LEU A 64 -6.17 4.98 7.37
N ARG A 65 -5.25 5.01 8.34
CA ARG A 65 -5.41 4.34 9.65
C ARG A 65 -6.38 5.08 10.57
N LEU A 66 -6.28 6.40 10.64
CA LEU A 66 -7.03 7.22 11.59
C LEU A 66 -8.38 7.71 11.05
N SER A 67 -8.62 7.62 9.74
CA SER A 67 -9.88 8.07 9.15
C SER A 67 -11.03 7.21 9.66
N SER A 68 -11.97 7.82 10.37
CA SER A 68 -13.23 7.20 10.77
C SER A 68 -14.29 7.25 9.65
N SER A 69 -14.08 8.08 8.61
CA SER A 69 -15.03 8.27 7.51
C SER A 69 -14.72 7.33 6.33
N PRO A 70 -15.65 6.43 5.95
CA PRO A 70 -15.50 5.57 4.77
C PRO A 70 -15.24 6.38 3.49
N ALA A 71 -16.02 7.45 3.26
CA ALA A 71 -15.87 8.30 2.07
C ALA A 71 -14.48 8.93 1.96
N HIS A 72 -13.87 9.29 3.09
CA HIS A 72 -12.53 9.86 3.09
C HIS A 72 -11.46 8.79 2.78
N ARG A 73 -11.64 7.56 3.26
CA ARG A 73 -10.77 6.43 2.88
C ARG A 73 -10.90 6.12 1.39
N ASP A 74 -12.13 6.04 0.89
CA ASP A 74 -12.41 5.75 -0.52
C ASP A 74 -11.81 6.82 -1.43
N SER A 75 -11.87 8.09 -1.03
CA SER A 75 -11.22 9.19 -1.76
C SER A 75 -9.69 8.99 -1.87
N ILE A 76 -9.03 8.58 -0.79
CA ILE A 76 -7.59 8.29 -0.82
C ILE A 76 -7.28 7.06 -1.69
N LEU A 77 -8.04 5.96 -1.52
CA LEU A 77 -7.83 4.73 -2.28
C LEU A 77 -8.04 4.95 -3.78
N ASN A 78 -9.13 5.64 -4.16
CA ASN A 78 -9.40 6.01 -5.55
C ASN A 78 -8.33 6.95 -6.10
N GLY A 79 -7.81 7.87 -5.28
CA GLY A 79 -6.70 8.74 -5.64
C GLY A 79 -5.41 7.98 -5.95
N LEU A 80 -5.05 6.99 -5.13
CA LEU A 80 -3.91 6.10 -5.36
C LEU A 80 -4.13 5.24 -6.60
N GLN A 81 -5.33 4.67 -6.79
CA GLN A 81 -5.65 3.90 -7.98
C GLN A 81 -5.52 4.74 -9.24
N ARG A 82 -6.03 5.99 -9.22
CA ARG A 82 -5.90 6.93 -10.32
C ARG A 82 -4.43 7.21 -10.63
N LEU A 83 -3.59 7.49 -9.63
CA LEU A 83 -2.14 7.69 -9.85
C LEU A 83 -1.45 6.43 -10.42
N ALA A 84 -1.85 5.24 -9.96
CA ALA A 84 -1.32 3.97 -10.48
C ALA A 84 -1.69 3.72 -11.95
N LEU A 85 -2.87 4.19 -12.38
CA LEU A 85 -3.36 4.04 -13.74
C LEU A 85 -2.88 5.19 -14.65
N GLU A 86 -3.03 6.44 -14.24
CA GLU A 86 -2.99 7.59 -15.16
C GLU A 86 -1.65 8.33 -15.18
N SER A 87 -0.79 8.15 -14.18
CA SER A 87 0.50 8.84 -14.15
C SER A 87 1.39 8.42 -15.32
N GLU A 88 2.05 9.37 -15.97
CA GLU A 88 3.08 9.08 -16.98
C GLU A 88 4.42 8.64 -16.36
N ASP A 89 4.64 8.93 -15.07
CA ASP A 89 5.84 8.55 -14.34
C ASP A 89 5.74 7.12 -13.77
N MET A 90 6.67 6.26 -14.15
CA MET A 90 6.72 4.85 -13.71
C MET A 90 6.92 4.70 -12.19
N ASN A 91 7.71 5.57 -11.56
CA ASN A 91 7.91 5.51 -10.10
C ASN A 91 6.60 5.83 -9.38
N VAL A 92 5.88 6.86 -9.85
CA VAL A 92 4.55 7.20 -9.31
C VAL A 92 3.61 6.00 -9.45
N GLN A 93 3.57 5.34 -10.60
CA GLN A 93 2.73 4.15 -10.80
C GLN A 93 3.08 3.02 -9.80
N LEU A 94 4.38 2.69 -9.68
CA LEU A 94 4.87 1.64 -8.78
C LEU A 94 4.57 1.96 -7.31
N TYR A 95 4.88 3.18 -6.87
CA TYR A 95 4.62 3.60 -5.50
C TYR A 95 3.13 3.62 -5.22
N ALA A 96 2.30 4.26 -6.05
CA ALA A 96 0.86 4.30 -5.85
C ALA A 96 0.23 2.91 -5.74
N THR A 97 0.64 1.98 -6.62
CA THR A 97 0.23 0.56 -6.57
C THR A 97 0.67 -0.10 -5.26
N SER A 98 1.91 0.14 -4.84
CA SER A 98 2.47 -0.42 -3.60
C SER A 98 1.71 0.06 -2.37
N TYR A 99 1.42 1.36 -2.26
CA TYR A 99 0.67 1.93 -1.13
C TYR A 99 -0.79 1.54 -1.12
N LEU A 100 -1.42 1.43 -2.30
CA LEU A 100 -2.77 0.89 -2.38
C LEU A 100 -2.79 -0.54 -1.82
N GLY A 101 -1.80 -1.36 -2.17
CA GLY A 101 -1.64 -2.69 -1.61
C GLY A 101 -1.40 -2.71 -0.10
N ASP A 102 -0.54 -1.83 0.41
CA ASP A 102 -0.32 -1.71 1.86
C ASP A 102 -1.61 -1.29 2.60
N ALA A 103 -2.42 -0.42 2.00
CA ALA A 103 -3.70 0.01 2.54
C ALA A 103 -4.68 -1.17 2.71
N GLY A 104 -4.79 -2.05 1.72
CA GLY A 104 -5.65 -3.23 1.79
C GLY A 104 -5.22 -4.29 2.81
N GLY A 105 -3.98 -4.22 3.32
CA GLY A 105 -3.54 -5.01 4.48
C GLY A 105 -3.95 -4.41 5.82
N MET A 106 -4.26 -3.11 5.87
CA MET A 106 -4.61 -2.40 7.11
C MET A 106 -6.12 -2.20 7.27
N ILE A 107 -6.85 -2.04 6.16
CA ILE A 107 -8.26 -1.66 6.17
C ILE A 107 -9.10 -2.87 5.76
N ALA A 108 -10.02 -3.28 6.63
CA ALA A 108 -11.02 -4.30 6.30
C ALA A 108 -12.19 -3.69 5.50
N GLY A 109 -12.78 -4.47 4.59
CA GLY A 109 -14.00 -4.10 3.86
C GLY A 109 -13.81 -3.08 2.73
N SER A 110 -12.58 -2.70 2.41
CA SER A 110 -12.25 -1.92 1.21
C SER A 110 -12.11 -2.85 0.00
N SER A 111 -12.55 -2.45 -1.20
CA SER A 111 -12.43 -3.24 -2.44
C SER A 111 -11.02 -3.19 -3.04
N VAL A 112 -9.96 -3.27 -2.23
CA VAL A 112 -8.57 -3.04 -2.66
C VAL A 112 -8.10 -4.16 -3.59
N VAL A 113 -8.46 -5.43 -3.32
CA VAL A 113 -8.11 -6.53 -4.23
C VAL A 113 -8.69 -6.29 -5.63
N ALA A 114 -9.92 -5.80 -5.72
CA ALA A 114 -10.55 -5.47 -7.00
C ALA A 114 -9.82 -4.32 -7.72
N GLN A 115 -9.42 -3.27 -7.00
CA GLN A 115 -8.67 -2.16 -7.57
C GLN A 115 -7.28 -2.60 -8.06
N LEU A 116 -6.56 -3.41 -7.28
CA LEU A 116 -5.26 -3.98 -7.66
C LEU A 116 -5.38 -4.91 -8.88
N ARG A 117 -6.44 -5.73 -8.95
CA ARG A 117 -6.73 -6.55 -10.13
C ARG A 117 -6.94 -5.69 -11.37
N HIS A 118 -7.66 -4.57 -11.24
CA HIS A 118 -7.87 -3.64 -12.35
C HIS A 118 -6.53 -3.02 -12.83
N ILE A 119 -5.67 -2.60 -11.89
CA ILE A 119 -4.32 -2.11 -12.20
C ILE A 119 -3.50 -3.19 -12.92
N TYR A 120 -3.50 -4.43 -12.43
CA TYR A 120 -2.78 -5.55 -13.06
C TYR A 120 -3.18 -5.75 -14.53
N GLN A 121 -4.47 -5.66 -14.83
CA GLN A 121 -4.98 -5.82 -16.19
C GLN A 121 -4.47 -4.72 -17.12
N LEU A 122 -4.47 -3.47 -16.67
CA LEU A 122 -4.21 -2.30 -17.51
C LEU A 122 -2.75 -1.85 -17.52
N ARG A 123 -1.92 -2.25 -16.55
CA ARG A 123 -0.55 -1.74 -16.39
C ARG A 123 0.47 -2.87 -16.24
N PRO A 124 1.06 -3.34 -17.35
CA PRO A 124 2.04 -4.44 -17.35
C PRO A 124 3.24 -4.20 -16.41
N LEU A 125 3.74 -2.97 -16.35
CA LEU A 125 4.95 -2.61 -15.60
C LEU A 125 4.82 -2.76 -14.08
N VAL A 126 3.60 -2.71 -13.53
CA VAL A 126 3.36 -2.82 -12.08
C VAL A 126 2.78 -4.17 -11.68
N ARG A 127 2.64 -5.12 -12.62
CA ARG A 127 2.02 -6.43 -12.36
C ARG A 127 2.72 -7.20 -11.24
N LEU A 128 4.05 -7.22 -11.24
CA LEU A 128 4.81 -7.87 -10.16
C LEU A 128 4.52 -7.22 -8.81
N THR A 129 4.49 -5.89 -8.76
CA THR A 129 4.13 -5.15 -7.54
C THR A 129 2.73 -5.50 -7.05
N VAL A 130 1.76 -5.65 -7.96
CA VAL A 130 0.41 -6.11 -7.59
C VAL A 130 0.48 -7.51 -6.94
N LEU A 131 1.18 -8.46 -7.55
CA LEU A 131 1.30 -9.83 -7.02
C LEU A 131 1.97 -9.84 -5.64
N ASP A 132 3.02 -9.02 -5.45
CA ASP A 132 3.76 -8.90 -4.19
C ASP A 132 2.89 -8.40 -3.03
N LYS A 133 1.83 -7.64 -3.33
CA LYS A 133 0.92 -7.12 -2.31
C LYS A 133 -0.23 -8.07 -1.96
N MET A 134 -0.54 -9.05 -2.80
CA MET A 134 -1.68 -9.96 -2.58
C MET A 134 -1.59 -10.75 -1.25
N PRO A 135 -0.42 -11.27 -0.82
CA PRO A 135 -0.33 -11.98 0.45
C PRO A 135 -0.53 -11.11 1.69
N LEU A 136 -0.58 -9.78 1.54
CA LEU A 136 -0.78 -8.84 2.65
C LEU A 136 -2.25 -8.43 2.83
N GLN A 137 -3.12 -8.76 1.89
CA GLN A 137 -4.50 -8.26 1.86
C GLN A 137 -5.37 -8.87 2.97
N GLN A 138 -6.30 -8.07 3.51
CA GLN A 138 -7.35 -8.54 4.43
C GLN A 138 -8.36 -9.44 3.71
N GLU A 139 -8.68 -9.16 2.45
CA GLU A 139 -9.60 -9.94 1.61
C GLU A 139 -8.93 -11.24 1.08
N ARG A 140 -8.53 -12.13 1.99
CA ARG A 140 -7.71 -13.32 1.70
C ARG A 140 -8.25 -14.20 0.58
N ALA A 141 -9.53 -14.52 0.63
CA ALA A 141 -10.18 -15.36 -0.37
C ALA A 141 -10.13 -14.73 -1.77
N ALA A 142 -10.39 -13.42 -1.86
CA ALA A 142 -10.34 -12.69 -3.13
C ALA A 142 -8.91 -12.60 -3.67
N ALA A 143 -7.93 -12.32 -2.81
CA ALA A 143 -6.52 -12.27 -3.18
C ALA A 143 -6.01 -13.65 -3.66
N ALA A 144 -6.35 -14.73 -2.96
CA ALA A 144 -5.97 -16.09 -3.35
C ALA A 144 -6.64 -16.49 -4.68
N ALA A 145 -7.92 -16.16 -4.87
CA ALA A 145 -8.63 -16.43 -6.13
C ALA A 145 -7.99 -15.66 -7.30
N PHE A 146 -7.59 -14.41 -7.08
CA PHE A 146 -6.88 -13.62 -8.09
C PHE A 146 -5.50 -14.23 -8.41
N LEU A 147 -4.67 -14.56 -7.42
CA LEU A 147 -3.37 -15.20 -7.65
C LEU A 147 -3.51 -16.55 -8.38
N ARG A 148 -4.50 -17.36 -8.00
CA ARG A 148 -4.83 -18.61 -8.71
C ARG A 148 -5.17 -18.36 -10.18
N THR A 149 -5.93 -17.30 -10.47
CA THR A 149 -6.26 -16.91 -11.85
C THR A 149 -4.99 -16.60 -12.64
N VAL A 150 -4.08 -15.80 -12.07
CA VAL A 150 -2.79 -15.46 -12.70
C VAL A 150 -1.92 -16.70 -12.90
N ALA A 151 -1.81 -17.56 -11.90
CA ALA A 151 -1.03 -18.79 -11.97
C ALA A 151 -1.55 -19.80 -13.02
N ALA A 152 -2.83 -19.73 -13.37
CA ALA A 152 -3.47 -20.54 -14.40
C ALA A 152 -3.43 -19.91 -15.81
N GLU A 153 -2.88 -18.71 -15.97
CA GLU A 153 -2.76 -18.06 -17.28
C GLU A 153 -1.91 -18.93 -18.25
N PRO A 154 -2.29 -18.98 -19.54
CA PRO A 154 -1.49 -19.67 -20.54
C PRO A 154 -0.13 -18.98 -20.72
N ASP A 155 0.84 -19.71 -21.24
CA ASP A 155 2.12 -19.09 -21.62
C ASP A 155 1.95 -18.23 -22.87
N PRO A 156 2.13 -16.89 -22.78
CA PRO A 156 2.03 -16.05 -23.96
C PRO A 156 3.12 -16.35 -24.99
N ASN A 157 4.27 -16.90 -24.57
CA ASN A 157 5.42 -17.15 -25.44
C ASN A 157 5.63 -18.63 -25.78
N GLY A 158 4.75 -19.52 -25.30
CA GLY A 158 5.04 -20.97 -25.28
C GLY A 158 6.27 -21.28 -24.40
N PRO A 159 6.77 -22.52 -24.40
CA PRO A 159 8.05 -22.82 -23.76
C PRO A 159 9.16 -22.07 -24.50
N ASP A 160 9.48 -20.85 -24.06
CA ASP A 160 10.57 -20.06 -24.64
C ASP A 160 11.91 -20.78 -24.40
N PRO A 161 12.62 -21.20 -25.46
CA PRO A 161 13.91 -21.87 -25.32
C PRO A 161 15.07 -20.91 -24.99
N VAL A 162 14.87 -19.59 -25.12
CA VAL A 162 15.93 -18.57 -24.97
C VAL A 162 16.09 -18.13 -23.52
N HIS A 163 14.99 -18.07 -22.78
CA HIS A 163 15.00 -17.84 -21.35
C HIS A 163 14.80 -19.19 -20.66
N GLY A 164 15.87 -19.71 -20.06
CA GLY A 164 15.85 -21.02 -19.40
C GLY A 164 14.63 -21.22 -18.50
N TYR A 165 14.24 -22.48 -18.29
CA TYR A 165 13.00 -22.97 -17.66
C TYR A 165 12.50 -22.24 -16.38
N PHE A 166 13.27 -21.35 -15.77
CA PHE A 166 12.88 -20.51 -14.64
C PHE A 166 13.31 -19.06 -14.90
N SER A 167 12.56 -18.34 -15.73
CA SER A 167 12.75 -16.90 -15.89
C SER A 167 12.36 -16.17 -14.61
N ASN A 168 13.34 -15.50 -13.98
CA ASN A 168 13.09 -14.51 -12.93
C ASN A 168 12.22 -13.40 -13.52
N GLY A 169 10.91 -13.47 -13.28
CA GLY A 169 9.95 -12.51 -13.84
C GLY A 169 8.66 -13.14 -14.38
N ASP A 170 8.57 -14.46 -14.45
CA ASP A 170 7.32 -15.12 -14.84
C ASP A 170 6.22 -14.88 -13.78
N LEU A 171 5.22 -14.08 -14.15
CA LEU A 171 4.08 -13.73 -13.29
C LEU A 171 3.30 -14.95 -12.78
N ARG A 172 3.27 -16.05 -13.53
CA ARG A 172 2.58 -17.29 -13.11
C ARG A 172 3.32 -17.98 -11.97
N ILE A 173 4.64 -18.08 -12.11
CA ILE A 173 5.54 -18.61 -11.06
C ILE A 173 5.48 -17.71 -9.83
N GLN A 174 5.51 -16.39 -10.02
CA GLN A 174 5.38 -15.43 -8.93
C GLN A 174 4.03 -15.58 -8.23
N ALA A 175 2.93 -15.78 -8.95
CA ALA A 175 1.63 -15.99 -8.34
C ALA A 175 1.56 -17.27 -7.49
N LEU A 176 2.18 -18.37 -7.94
CA LEU A 176 2.32 -19.60 -7.13
C LEU A 176 3.16 -19.36 -5.86
N ALA A 177 4.28 -18.64 -5.98
CA ALA A 177 5.11 -18.29 -4.84
C ALA A 177 4.33 -17.42 -3.84
N ARG A 178 3.59 -16.42 -4.30
CA ARG A 178 2.74 -15.57 -3.45
C ARG A 178 1.59 -16.34 -2.81
N LEU A 179 0.99 -17.33 -3.48
CA LEU A 179 0.05 -18.24 -2.84
C LEU A 179 0.70 -18.99 -1.66
N SER A 180 1.95 -19.45 -1.78
CA SER A 180 2.64 -20.13 -0.67
C SER A 180 2.90 -19.23 0.55
N GLU A 181 2.90 -17.90 0.34
CA GLU A 181 3.03 -16.88 1.37
C GLU A 181 1.70 -16.50 2.04
N MET A 182 0.60 -17.15 1.63
CA MET A 182 -0.74 -16.90 2.16
C MET A 182 -1.18 -17.88 3.27
N GLY A 183 -0.28 -18.66 3.87
CA GLY A 183 -0.67 -19.62 4.90
C GLY A 183 -1.66 -20.68 4.39
N GLU A 184 -2.65 -21.05 5.20
CA GLU A 184 -3.60 -22.13 4.87
C GLU A 184 -4.51 -21.82 3.67
N ASP A 185 -4.94 -20.57 3.50
CA ASP A 185 -5.75 -20.17 2.33
C ASP A 185 -4.98 -20.41 1.03
N GLY A 186 -3.68 -20.08 1.06
CA GLY A 186 -2.75 -20.29 -0.03
C GLY A 186 -2.50 -21.77 -0.31
N ALA A 187 -2.21 -22.56 0.72
CA ALA A 187 -2.03 -24.01 0.57
C ALA A 187 -3.29 -24.70 0.05
N ALA A 188 -4.49 -24.30 0.50
CA ALA A 188 -5.74 -24.82 -0.01
C ALA A 188 -5.90 -24.53 -1.52
N ALA A 189 -5.58 -23.32 -1.96
CA ALA A 189 -5.59 -22.97 -3.38
C ALA A 189 -4.57 -23.79 -4.20
N LEU A 190 -3.33 -23.92 -3.71
CA LEU A 190 -2.29 -24.72 -4.38
C LEU A 190 -2.67 -26.20 -4.48
N ARG A 191 -3.19 -26.79 -3.40
CA ARG A 191 -3.71 -28.18 -3.40
C ARG A 191 -4.85 -28.36 -4.40
N ALA A 192 -5.75 -27.37 -4.48
CA ALA A 192 -6.85 -27.41 -5.44
C ALA A 192 -6.32 -27.38 -6.88
N MET A 193 -5.41 -26.45 -7.19
CA MET A 193 -4.79 -26.34 -8.51
C MET A 193 -4.02 -27.59 -8.92
N HIS A 194 -3.29 -28.22 -7.99
CA HIS A 194 -2.52 -29.43 -8.26
C HIS A 194 -3.45 -30.60 -8.60
N ARG A 195 -4.53 -30.77 -7.82
CA ARG A 195 -5.53 -31.83 -8.07
C ARG A 195 -6.28 -31.65 -9.39
N SER A 196 -6.56 -30.42 -9.79
CA SER A 196 -7.31 -30.13 -11.03
C SER A 196 -6.43 -29.96 -12.27
N GLY A 197 -5.10 -29.92 -12.12
CA GLY A 197 -4.18 -29.70 -13.23
C GLY A 197 -4.33 -28.31 -13.87
N GLU A 198 -4.72 -27.29 -13.10
CA GLU A 198 -5.05 -25.95 -13.61
C GLU A 198 -3.83 -25.15 -14.11
N ALA A 199 -2.63 -25.46 -13.63
CA ALA A 199 -1.41 -24.82 -14.09
C ALA A 199 -1.18 -25.15 -15.57
N ARG A 200 -1.26 -24.15 -16.45
CA ARG A 200 -1.13 -24.36 -17.90
C ARG A 200 0.32 -24.31 -18.39
N SER A 201 1.16 -23.50 -17.74
CA SER A 201 2.59 -23.41 -18.02
C SER A 201 3.34 -24.66 -17.55
N PRO A 202 4.26 -25.24 -18.35
CA PRO A 202 5.13 -26.33 -17.92
C PRO A 202 5.90 -26.00 -16.63
N GLN A 203 6.41 -24.78 -16.53
CA GLN A 203 7.15 -24.28 -15.37
C GLN A 203 6.26 -24.24 -14.13
N ALA A 204 5.03 -23.74 -14.28
CA ALA A 204 4.05 -23.70 -13.20
C ALA A 204 3.67 -25.11 -12.72
N LYS A 205 3.55 -26.09 -13.64
CA LYS A 205 3.34 -27.50 -13.28
C LYS A 205 4.50 -28.06 -12.47
N ILE A 206 5.74 -27.88 -12.95
CA ILE A 206 6.95 -28.37 -12.26
C ILE A 206 7.05 -27.78 -10.85
N LEU A 207 6.81 -26.48 -10.69
CA LEU A 207 6.83 -25.83 -9.38
C LEU A 207 5.71 -26.36 -8.47
N LEU A 208 4.51 -26.54 -9.01
CA LEU A 208 3.38 -27.03 -8.23
C LEU A 208 3.58 -28.49 -7.78
N ASP A 209 4.17 -29.33 -8.62
CA ASP A 209 4.59 -30.69 -8.27
C ASP A 209 5.67 -30.69 -7.19
N ASP A 210 6.65 -29.78 -7.28
CA ASP A 210 7.67 -29.62 -6.24
C ASP A 210 7.07 -29.20 -4.90
N MET A 211 6.17 -28.21 -4.92
CA MET A 211 5.43 -27.80 -3.73
C MET A 211 4.62 -28.97 -3.16
N ALA A 212 3.96 -29.78 -4.01
CA ALA A 212 3.20 -30.95 -3.56
C ALA A 212 4.09 -31.99 -2.86
N ARG A 213 5.27 -32.31 -3.42
CA ARG A 213 6.26 -33.20 -2.79
C ARG A 213 6.73 -32.72 -1.42
N ARG A 214 6.75 -31.40 -1.22
CA ARG A 214 7.14 -30.74 0.04
C ARG A 214 5.96 -30.50 0.99
N GLY A 215 4.77 -31.02 0.67
CA GLY A 215 3.57 -30.88 1.51
C GLY A 215 2.86 -29.53 1.39
N PHE A 216 3.10 -28.78 0.31
CA PHE A 216 2.68 -27.40 0.09
C PHE A 216 3.20 -26.47 1.20
N PRO A 217 4.51 -26.14 1.17
CA PRO A 217 5.13 -25.36 2.25
C PRO A 217 4.40 -24.03 2.39
N VAL A 218 3.99 -23.73 3.63
CA VAL A 218 3.30 -22.48 3.97
C VAL A 218 4.22 -21.55 4.72
N ARG A 219 4.26 -20.31 4.25
CA ARG A 219 4.70 -19.16 5.04
C ARG A 219 3.51 -18.23 5.16
N ASP A 220 3.27 -17.65 6.33
CA ASP A 220 2.28 -16.58 6.45
C ASP A 220 3.03 -15.26 6.57
N LEU A 221 3.09 -14.54 5.45
CA LEU A 221 3.85 -13.29 5.37
C LEU A 221 3.30 -12.24 6.34
N ARG A 222 1.99 -12.21 6.56
CA ARG A 222 1.36 -11.26 7.49
C ARG A 222 1.77 -11.55 8.93
N ARG A 223 1.78 -12.82 9.35
CA ARG A 223 2.26 -13.21 10.69
C ARG A 223 3.74 -12.90 10.89
N ALA A 224 4.55 -13.11 9.86
CA ALA A 224 5.99 -12.79 9.94
C ALA A 224 6.23 -11.29 10.14
N LEU A 225 5.42 -10.43 9.50
CA LEU A 225 5.54 -8.97 9.65
C LEU A 225 4.98 -8.44 10.97
N SER A 226 4.07 -9.15 11.63
CA SER A 226 3.55 -8.74 12.94
C SER A 226 4.48 -9.06 14.12
N GLN A 227 5.55 -9.83 13.88
CA GLN A 227 6.53 -10.22 14.89
C GLN A 227 7.79 -9.32 14.91
N GLN A 228 7.84 -8.32 14.03
CA GLN A 228 8.92 -7.33 13.90
C GLN A 228 8.49 -6.00 14.53
#